data_AF-A0A5R8P4A6-F1
#
_entry.id   AF-A0A5R8P4A6-F1
#
_cell.length_a   1.000
_cell.length_b   1.000
_cell.length_c   1.000
_cell.angle_alpha   90.00
_cell.angle_beta   90.00
_cell.angle_gamma   90.00
#
_symmetry.space_group_name_H-M   'P 1'
#
loop_
_entity.id
_entity.type
_entity.pdbx_description
1 polymer ?
#
loop_
_entity_poly.entity_id
_entity_poly.type
_entity_poly.pdbx_seq_one_letter_code
_entity_poly.pdbx_strand_id
1 'polypeptide(L)'
;MTPSLQQAAQRFPLIARPRPACLPLRTRIAELRNLSDEAARGTEAGHLTVAAETLNKSALIASDCGISTLARSLCWRHFSAYLPAWPLDASRARSALEPLINLARLVIREDDGARGYLLLHDLFHAVSSAGTADIDGRHIAFDGLTRTDAQLHTVRTWL
;
A
#
# COMPACT_ATOMS: atom_id res chain seq x y z
N MET A 1 -17.26 8.68 29.80
CA MET A 1 -18.50 8.03 29.31
C MET A 1 -18.12 6.69 28.70
N THR A 2 -18.58 5.59 29.26
CA THR A 2 -18.37 4.24 28.72
C THR A 2 -19.30 4.06 27.52
N PRO A 3 -18.80 3.74 26.31
CA PRO A 3 -19.66 3.49 25.16
C PRO A 3 -20.57 2.29 25.45
N SER A 4 -21.80 2.34 24.94
CA SER A 4 -22.74 1.22 25.09
C SER A 4 -22.19 -0.02 24.37
N LEU A 5 -22.55 -1.22 24.85
CA LEU A 5 -22.19 -2.49 24.20
C LEU A 5 -22.58 -2.51 22.71
N GLN A 6 -23.66 -1.83 22.34
CA GLN A 6 -24.12 -1.69 20.96
C GLN A 6 -23.16 -0.85 20.10
N GLN A 7 -22.63 0.26 20.64
CA GLN A 7 -21.61 1.08 19.98
C GLN A 7 -20.24 0.37 19.91
N ALA A 8 -19.94 -0.49 20.88
CA ALA A 8 -18.75 -1.33 20.84
C ALA A 8 -18.88 -2.43 19.76
N ALA A 9 -20.06 -3.07 19.66
CA ALA A 9 -20.33 -4.12 18.69
C ALA A 9 -20.26 -3.65 17.23
N GLN A 10 -20.62 -2.38 16.95
CA GLN A 10 -20.43 -1.78 15.62
C GLN A 10 -18.96 -1.63 15.22
N ARG A 11 -18.04 -1.59 16.18
CA ARG A 11 -16.60 -1.43 15.96
C ARG A 11 -15.82 -2.75 16.08
N PHE A 12 -16.47 -3.83 16.50
CA PHE A 12 -15.86 -5.14 16.54
C PHE A 12 -15.91 -5.76 15.13
N PRO A 13 -14.75 -6.10 14.52
CA PRO A 13 -14.75 -6.77 13.23
C PRO A 13 -15.47 -8.12 13.38
N LEU A 14 -16.64 -8.24 12.76
CA LEU A 14 -17.48 -9.45 12.79
C LEU A 14 -16.85 -10.64 12.07
N ILE A 15 -15.77 -10.39 11.32
CA ILE A 15 -14.95 -11.41 10.68
C ILE A 15 -13.58 -11.39 11.35
N ALA A 16 -13.23 -12.48 12.03
CA ALA A 16 -11.91 -12.68 12.58
C ALA A 16 -10.87 -12.63 11.45
N ARG A 17 -10.05 -11.57 11.44
CA ARG A 17 -8.91 -11.44 10.53
C ARG A 17 -7.69 -11.97 11.29
N PRO A 18 -7.07 -13.10 10.87
CA PRO A 18 -5.80 -13.53 11.42
C PRO A 18 -4.83 -12.35 11.33
N ARG A 19 -4.32 -11.87 12.47
CA ARG A 19 -3.17 -10.97 12.47
C ARG A 19 -1.94 -11.85 12.57
N PRO A 20 -1.08 -11.90 11.55
CA PRO A 20 0.23 -12.52 11.69
C PRO A 20 0.93 -11.94 12.92
N ALA A 21 1.67 -12.77 13.64
CA ALA A 21 2.52 -12.28 14.73
C ALA A 21 3.47 -11.22 14.15
N CYS A 22 3.35 -9.99 14.63
CA CYS A 22 4.25 -8.92 14.21
C CYS A 22 5.61 -9.14 14.87
N LEU A 23 6.68 -9.16 14.07
CA LEU A 23 8.04 -9.24 14.61
C LEU A 23 8.31 -8.05 15.56
N PRO A 24 9.15 -8.23 16.60
CA PRO A 24 9.56 -7.13 17.47
C PRO A 24 10.11 -5.95 16.66
N LEU A 25 9.80 -4.72 17.10
CA LEU A 25 10.21 -3.50 16.39
C LEU A 25 11.73 -3.46 16.11
N ARG A 26 12.55 -3.86 17.09
CA ARG A 26 14.02 -3.94 16.90
C ARG A 26 14.42 -4.84 15.73
N THR A 27 13.77 -5.99 15.58
CA THR A 27 14.01 -6.92 14.48
C THR A 27 13.64 -6.29 13.13
N ARG A 28 12.47 -5.64 13.05
CA ARG A 28 12.01 -4.95 11.84
C ARG A 28 12.92 -3.78 11.43
N ILE A 29 13.44 -3.03 12.41
CA ILE A 29 14.41 -1.95 12.17
C ILE A 29 15.76 -2.49 11.70
N ALA A 30 16.24 -3.60 12.27
CA ALA A 30 17.46 -4.25 11.81
C ALA A 30 17.33 -4.76 10.36
N GLU A 31 16.19 -5.36 10.03
CA GLU A 31 15.86 -5.80 8.67
C GLU A 31 15.85 -4.61 7.68
N LEU A 32 15.24 -3.48 8.04
CA LEU A 32 15.28 -2.28 7.21
C LEU A 32 16.69 -1.75 6.96
N ARG A 33 17.58 -1.83 7.95
CA ARG A 33 18.99 -1.43 7.76
C ARG A 33 19.68 -2.33 6.75
N ASN A 34 19.50 -3.65 6.86
CA ASN A 34 20.08 -4.60 5.92
C ASN A 34 19.59 -4.37 4.49
N LEU A 35 18.28 -4.13 4.30
CA LEU A 35 17.71 -3.83 2.99
C LEU A 35 18.23 -2.50 2.43
N SER A 36 18.39 -1.48 3.27
CA SER A 36 18.94 -0.18 2.84
C SER A 36 20.40 -0.33 2.38
N ASP A 37 21.19 -1.12 3.09
CA ASP A 37 22.57 -1.42 2.74
C ASP A 37 22.67 -2.24 1.45
N GLU A 38 21.74 -3.17 1.21
CA GLU A 38 21.63 -3.93 -0.04
C GLU A 38 21.25 -3.04 -1.22
N ALA A 39 20.27 -2.14 -1.04
CA ALA A 39 19.88 -1.18 -2.05
C ALA A 39 21.06 -0.32 -2.52
N ALA A 40 21.95 0.07 -1.61
CA ALA A 40 23.15 0.84 -1.93
C ALA A 40 24.19 0.07 -2.76
N ARG A 41 24.13 -1.28 -2.78
CA ARG A 41 25.14 -2.15 -3.42
C ARG A 41 24.65 -2.92 -4.65
N GLY A 42 23.34 -2.91 -4.93
CA GLY A 42 22.73 -3.75 -5.99
C GLY A 42 22.99 -3.31 -7.43
N THR A 43 22.31 -3.97 -8.37
CA THR A 43 22.19 -3.57 -9.78
C THR A 43 20.89 -2.81 -10.01
N GLU A 44 20.77 -2.06 -11.11
CA GLU A 44 19.62 -1.17 -11.39
C GLU A 44 18.24 -1.86 -11.29
N ALA A 45 18.09 -3.08 -11.84
CA ALA A 45 16.84 -3.83 -11.74
C ALA A 45 16.57 -4.38 -10.33
N GLY A 46 17.62 -4.75 -9.59
CA GLY A 46 17.51 -5.15 -8.18
C GLY A 46 17.20 -3.96 -7.27
N HIS A 47 17.70 -2.77 -7.62
CA HIS A 47 17.49 -1.54 -6.84
C HIS A 47 16.02 -1.18 -6.69
N LEU A 48 15.21 -1.30 -7.75
CA LEU A 48 13.78 -0.98 -7.66
C LEU A 48 13.06 -1.92 -6.68
N THR A 49 13.31 -3.23 -6.77
CA THR A 49 12.67 -4.21 -5.88
C THR A 49 13.06 -3.99 -4.43
N VAL A 50 14.36 -3.83 -4.15
CA VAL A 50 14.84 -3.61 -2.77
C VAL A 50 14.39 -2.25 -2.23
N ALA A 51 14.36 -1.21 -3.06
CA ALA A 51 13.84 0.10 -2.67
C ALA A 51 12.34 0.04 -2.36
N ALA A 52 11.55 -0.62 -3.21
CA ALA A 52 10.12 -0.85 -3.00
C ALA A 52 9.85 -1.59 -1.69
N GLU A 53 10.58 -2.68 -1.43
CA GLU A 53 10.48 -3.44 -0.19
C GLU A 53 10.86 -2.61 1.04
N THR A 54 11.97 -1.87 0.96
CA THR A 54 12.43 -0.97 2.03
C THR A 54 11.37 0.10 2.35
N LEU A 55 10.80 0.73 1.32
CA LEU A 55 9.77 1.75 1.47
C LEU A 55 8.48 1.17 2.05
N ASN A 56 8.05 0.00 1.57
CA ASN A 56 6.85 -0.68 2.08
C ASN A 56 7.00 -1.02 3.58
N LYS A 57 8.09 -1.71 3.96
CA LYS A 57 8.35 -2.06 5.37
C LYS A 57 8.47 -0.83 6.25
N SER A 58 9.12 0.24 5.76
CA SER A 58 9.21 1.52 6.46
C SER A 58 7.83 2.15 6.69
N ALA A 59 6.97 2.15 5.66
CA ALA A 59 5.61 2.68 5.76
C ALA A 59 4.78 1.90 6.79
N LEU A 60 4.89 0.57 6.79
CA LEU A 60 4.20 -0.30 7.76
C LEU A 60 4.69 -0.05 9.19
N ILE A 61 6.00 0.10 9.41
CA ILE A 61 6.53 0.44 10.75
C ILE A 61 6.01 1.82 11.19
N ALA A 62 6.09 2.82 10.32
CA ALA A 62 5.59 4.17 10.63
C ALA A 62 4.09 4.15 10.98
N SER A 63 3.29 3.38 10.23
CA SER A 63 1.87 3.16 10.50
C SER A 63 1.61 2.51 11.85
N ASP A 64 2.35 1.44 12.18
CA ASP A 64 2.20 0.73 13.46
C ASP A 64 2.64 1.60 14.66
N CYS A 65 3.57 2.53 14.44
CA CYS A 65 4.00 3.52 15.43
C CYS A 65 3.11 4.78 15.51
N GLY A 66 2.04 4.88 14.70
CA GLY A 66 1.13 6.04 14.69
C GLY A 66 1.69 7.30 14.02
N ILE A 67 2.77 7.18 13.24
CA ILE A 67 3.41 8.30 12.53
C ILE A 67 2.82 8.41 11.11
N SER A 68 1.52 8.72 11.03
CA SER A 68 0.74 8.66 9.79
C SER A 68 1.32 9.50 8.64
N THR A 69 1.81 10.71 8.92
CA THR A 69 2.39 11.58 7.88
C THR A 69 3.62 10.95 7.22
N LEU A 70 4.47 10.28 8.00
CA LEU A 70 5.63 9.56 7.48
C LEU A 70 5.19 8.33 6.68
N ALA A 71 4.24 7.56 7.19
CA ALA A 71 3.70 6.39 6.48
C ALA A 71 3.10 6.78 5.12
N ARG A 72 2.32 7.87 5.06
CA ARG A 72 1.76 8.45 3.83
C ARG A 72 2.85 8.85 2.85
N SER A 73 3.86 9.59 3.31
CA SER A 73 5.02 10.00 2.49
C SER A 73 5.76 8.80 1.90
N LEU A 74 5.99 7.75 2.69
CA LEU A 74 6.66 6.53 2.24
C LEU A 74 5.84 5.75 1.22
N CYS A 75 4.51 5.65 1.40
CA CYS A 75 3.63 5.04 0.40
C CYS A 75 3.71 5.77 -0.95
N TRP A 76 3.70 7.11 -0.93
CA TRP A 76 3.83 7.90 -2.16
C TRP A 76 5.18 7.74 -2.83
N ARG A 77 6.28 7.70 -2.07
CA ARG A 77 7.61 7.43 -2.61
C ARG A 77 7.70 6.03 -3.24
N HIS A 78 7.07 5.04 -2.61
CA HIS A 78 7.00 3.68 -3.13
C HIS A 78 6.25 3.64 -4.47
N PHE A 79 5.03 4.20 -4.53
CA PHE A 79 4.27 4.26 -5.78
C PHE A 79 5.04 4.99 -6.88
N SER A 80 5.64 6.15 -6.56
CA SER A 80 6.34 6.98 -7.54
C SER A 80 7.58 6.30 -8.13
N ALA A 81 8.20 5.36 -7.41
CA ALA A 81 9.36 4.61 -7.90
C ALA A 81 9.03 3.73 -9.13
N TYR A 82 7.76 3.38 -9.32
CA TYR A 82 7.31 2.55 -10.45
C TYR A 82 6.87 3.36 -11.67
N LEU A 83 6.59 4.67 -11.54
CA LEU A 83 6.10 5.49 -12.65
C LEU A 83 7.04 5.49 -13.88
N PRO A 84 8.38 5.58 -13.74
CA PRO A 84 9.29 5.52 -14.89
C PRO A 84 9.31 4.15 -15.60
N ALA A 85 8.79 3.10 -14.95
CA ALA A 85 8.80 1.73 -15.47
C ALA A 85 7.46 1.30 -16.10
N TRP A 86 6.48 2.20 -16.21
CA TRP A 86 5.26 1.93 -16.98
C TRP A 86 5.58 1.72 -18.46
N PRO A 87 4.93 0.76 -19.15
CA PRO A 87 3.98 -0.24 -18.64
C PRO A 87 4.65 -1.42 -17.90
N LEU A 88 4.00 -1.89 -16.83
CA LEU A 88 4.51 -2.94 -15.94
C LEU A 88 4.02 -4.34 -16.33
N ASP A 89 4.74 -5.38 -15.90
CA ASP A 89 4.17 -6.72 -15.81
C ASP A 89 3.22 -6.83 -14.59
N ALA A 90 2.43 -7.91 -14.52
CA ALA A 90 1.46 -8.12 -13.45
C ALA A 90 2.10 -8.14 -12.05
N SER A 91 3.34 -8.61 -11.90
CA SER A 91 3.99 -8.66 -10.59
C SER A 91 4.37 -7.27 -10.12
N ARG A 92 5.04 -6.49 -10.98
CA ARG A 92 5.44 -5.13 -10.65
C ARG A 92 4.25 -4.19 -10.50
N ALA A 93 3.17 -4.41 -11.26
CA ALA A 93 1.93 -3.65 -11.10
C ALA A 93 1.30 -3.87 -9.72
N ARG A 94 1.27 -5.10 -9.20
CA ARG A 94 0.82 -5.37 -7.82
C ARG A 94 1.69 -4.63 -6.79
N SER A 95 3.02 -4.69 -6.93
CA SER A 95 3.94 -3.98 -6.05
C SER A 95 3.74 -2.46 -6.12
N ALA A 96 3.49 -1.91 -7.30
CA ALA A 96 3.19 -0.49 -7.48
C ALA A 96 1.87 -0.09 -6.80
N LEU A 97 0.83 -0.93 -6.85
CA LEU A 97 -0.49 -0.62 -6.27
C LEU A 97 -0.57 -0.86 -4.76
N GLU A 98 0.24 -1.77 -4.20
CA GLU A 98 0.28 -2.05 -2.76
C GLU A 98 0.36 -0.80 -1.85
N PRO A 99 1.22 0.20 -2.11
CA PRO A 99 1.25 1.41 -1.30
C PRO A 99 -0.06 2.22 -1.34
N LEU A 100 -0.83 2.18 -2.45
CA LEU A 100 -2.12 2.88 -2.53
C LEU A 100 -3.18 2.18 -1.67
N ILE A 101 -3.15 0.85 -1.60
CA ILE A 101 -3.96 0.07 -0.64
C ILE A 101 -3.56 0.42 0.79
N ASN A 102 -2.26 0.59 1.06
CA ASN A 102 -1.77 0.99 2.38
C ASN A 102 -2.24 2.41 2.77
N LEU A 103 -2.41 3.34 1.81
CA LEU A 103 -3.03 4.65 2.07
C LEU A 103 -4.48 4.50 2.57
N ALA A 104 -5.31 3.66 1.93
CA ALA A 104 -6.65 3.39 2.45
C ALA A 104 -6.62 2.78 3.87
N ARG A 105 -5.69 1.84 4.11
CA ARG A 105 -5.54 1.23 5.44
C ARG A 105 -5.14 2.24 6.51
N LEU A 106 -4.34 3.26 6.16
CA LEU A 106 -4.02 4.36 7.07
C LEU A 106 -5.28 5.15 7.43
N VAL A 107 -6.09 5.53 6.44
CA VAL A 107 -7.34 6.26 6.65
C VAL A 107 -8.33 5.47 7.53
N ILE A 108 -8.45 4.16 7.31
CA ILE A 108 -9.27 3.28 8.16
C ILE A 108 -8.74 3.25 9.61
N ARG A 109 -7.42 3.22 9.81
CA ARG A 109 -6.80 3.24 11.15
C ARG A 109 -6.99 4.57 11.86
N GLU A 110 -7.22 5.66 11.13
CA GLU A 110 -7.52 7.00 11.66
C GLU A 110 -9.02 7.21 11.97
N ASP A 111 -9.79 6.11 12.06
CA ASP A 111 -11.24 6.09 12.36
C ASP A 111 -12.14 6.65 11.23
N ASP A 112 -11.61 6.78 10.01
CA ASP A 112 -12.38 7.17 8.82
C ASP A 112 -12.57 5.97 7.86
N GLY A 113 -13.31 4.98 8.33
CA GLY A 113 -13.57 3.75 7.57
C GLY A 113 -14.28 3.98 6.23
N ALA A 114 -15.17 4.97 6.16
CA ALA A 114 -15.93 5.29 4.95
C ALA A 114 -15.04 5.84 3.85
N ARG A 115 -14.16 6.81 4.16
CA ARG A 115 -13.20 7.34 3.20
C ARG A 115 -12.19 6.28 2.78
N GLY A 116 -11.75 5.43 3.70
CA GLY A 116 -10.89 4.30 3.38
C GLY A 116 -11.52 3.32 2.38
N TYR A 117 -12.82 3.02 2.54
CA TYR A 117 -13.58 2.22 1.58
C TYR A 117 -13.66 2.89 0.20
N LEU A 118 -14.01 4.18 0.14
CA LEU A 118 -14.11 4.91 -1.11
C LEU A 118 -12.78 4.92 -1.87
N LEU A 119 -11.66 5.14 -1.17
CA LEU A 119 -10.33 5.10 -1.79
C LEU A 119 -10.06 3.72 -2.44
N LEU A 120 -10.37 2.62 -1.75
CA LEU A 120 -10.23 1.27 -2.31
C LEU A 120 -11.15 1.03 -3.51
N HIS A 121 -12.39 1.50 -3.41
CA HIS A 121 -13.37 1.39 -4.49
C HIS A 121 -12.91 2.15 -5.74
N ASP A 122 -12.51 3.40 -5.57
CA ASP A 122 -12.06 4.28 -6.66
C ASP A 122 -10.78 3.75 -7.30
N LEU A 123 -9.84 3.25 -6.49
CA LEU A 123 -8.64 2.56 -6.97
C LEU A 123 -9.00 1.34 -7.81
N PHE A 124 -9.86 0.46 -7.30
CA PHE A 124 -10.29 -0.74 -8.02
C PHE A 124 -10.99 -0.40 -9.34
N HIS A 125 -11.89 0.59 -9.32
CA HIS A 125 -12.63 1.03 -10.50
C HIS A 125 -11.69 1.63 -11.55
N ALA A 126 -10.79 2.53 -11.16
CA ALA A 126 -9.87 3.18 -12.08
C ALA A 126 -8.87 2.19 -12.69
N VAL A 127 -8.28 1.28 -11.90
CA VAL A 127 -7.42 0.22 -12.43
C VAL A 127 -8.21 -0.70 -13.36
N SER A 128 -9.44 -1.08 -13.00
CA SER A 128 -10.26 -1.99 -13.81
C SER A 128 -10.71 -1.43 -15.15
N SER A 129 -10.85 -0.10 -15.24
CA SER A 129 -11.31 0.61 -16.43
C SER A 129 -10.19 1.30 -17.21
N ALA A 130 -8.92 1.13 -16.78
CA ALA A 130 -7.79 1.93 -17.28
C ALA A 130 -8.06 3.45 -17.21
N GLY A 131 -8.80 3.87 -16.17
CA GLY A 131 -9.24 5.24 -15.95
C GLY A 131 -8.41 5.98 -14.92
N THR A 132 -9.01 7.01 -14.33
CA THR A 132 -8.36 7.90 -13.36
C THR A 132 -9.00 7.80 -11.98
N ALA A 133 -8.23 7.99 -10.91
CA ALA A 133 -8.75 8.16 -9.55
C ALA A 133 -8.07 9.33 -8.83
N ASP A 134 -8.79 9.95 -7.90
CA ASP A 134 -8.18 10.78 -6.85
C ASP A 134 -7.84 9.89 -5.66
N ILE A 135 -6.55 9.73 -5.40
CA ILE A 135 -6.04 8.95 -4.29
C ILE A 135 -5.34 9.92 -3.35
N ASP A 136 -5.89 10.12 -2.14
CA ASP A 136 -5.30 10.96 -1.10
C ASP A 136 -4.89 12.36 -1.62
N GLY A 137 -5.75 12.97 -2.45
CA GLY A 137 -5.56 14.31 -3.01
C GLY A 137 -4.66 14.37 -4.24
N ARG A 138 -4.35 13.21 -4.85
CA ARG A 138 -3.54 13.12 -6.08
C ARG A 138 -4.32 12.43 -7.17
N HIS A 139 -4.41 13.09 -8.31
CA HIS A 139 -5.00 12.52 -9.50
C HIS A 139 -4.01 11.59 -10.19
N ILE A 140 -4.40 10.32 -10.36
CA ILE A 140 -3.58 9.28 -11.00
C ILE A 140 -4.36 8.72 -12.18
N ALA A 141 -3.73 8.68 -13.34
CA ALA A 141 -4.22 7.95 -14.50
C ALA A 141 -3.58 6.55 -14.53
N PHE A 142 -4.40 5.51 -14.64
CA PHE A 142 -3.96 4.11 -14.69
C PHE A 142 -4.00 3.54 -16.12
N ASP A 143 -4.16 4.41 -17.12
CA ASP A 143 -4.01 4.01 -18.52
C ASP A 143 -2.58 3.48 -18.75
N GLY A 144 -2.47 2.36 -19.46
CA GLY A 144 -1.18 1.74 -19.71
C GLY A 144 -0.45 1.19 -18.47
N LEU A 145 -1.15 0.99 -17.32
CA LEU A 145 -0.55 0.40 -16.12
C LEU A 145 0.22 -0.89 -16.42
N THR A 146 -0.37 -1.75 -17.25
CA THR A 146 0.17 -3.05 -17.65
C THR A 146 0.34 -3.16 -19.16
N ARG A 147 1.26 -4.03 -19.63
CA ARG A 147 1.53 -4.21 -21.06
C ARG A 147 0.41 -4.92 -21.81
N THR A 148 -0.37 -5.75 -21.12
CA THR A 148 -1.44 -6.55 -21.73
C THR A 148 -2.66 -6.63 -20.82
N ASP A 149 -3.83 -6.86 -21.43
CA ASP A 149 -5.09 -7.05 -20.69
C ASP A 149 -5.07 -8.29 -19.79
N ALA A 150 -4.33 -9.33 -20.17
CA ALA A 150 -4.15 -10.53 -19.33
C ALA A 150 -3.38 -10.22 -18.04
N GLN A 151 -2.38 -9.33 -18.12
CA GLN A 151 -1.67 -8.85 -16.94
C GLN A 151 -2.58 -7.97 -16.08
N LEU A 152 -3.37 -7.09 -16.70
CA LEU A 152 -4.37 -6.29 -16.00
C LEU A 152 -5.38 -7.16 -15.26
N HIS A 153 -5.89 -8.21 -15.92
CA HIS A 153 -6.81 -9.16 -15.30
C HIS A 153 -6.20 -9.82 -14.06
N THR A 154 -4.94 -10.26 -14.14
CA THR A 154 -4.20 -10.83 -13.00
C THR A 154 -4.10 -9.83 -11.83
N VAL A 155 -3.82 -8.57 -12.13
CA VAL A 155 -3.76 -7.50 -11.11
C VAL A 155 -5.13 -7.26 -10.49
N ARG A 156 -6.19 -7.23 -11.29
CA ARG A 156 -7.58 -7.03 -10.82
C ARG A 156 -8.09 -8.15 -9.92
N THR A 157 -7.67 -9.39 -10.12
CA THR A 157 -8.04 -10.51 -9.23
C THR A 157 -7.35 -10.41 -7.86
N TRP A 158 -6.20 -9.74 -7.81
CA TRP A 158 -5.46 -9.51 -6.55
C TRP A 158 -5.97 -8.29 -5.78
N LEU A 159 -6.37 -7.24 -6.49
CA LEU A 159 -6.82 -5.95 -5.94
C LEU A 159 -8.15 -6.08 -5.20
#